data_AF-A0A532AIS3-F1
#
_entry.id   AF-A0A532AIS3-F1
#
_cell.length_a   1.000
_cell.length_b   1.000
_cell.length_c   1.000
_cell.angle_alpha   90.00
_cell.angle_beta   90.00
_cell.angle_gamma   90.00
#
_symmetry.space_group_name_H-M   'P 1'
#
loop_
_entity.id
_entity.type
_entity.pdbx_description
1 polymer ?
#
loop_
_entity_poly.entity_id
_entity_poly.type
_entity_poly.pdbx_seq_one_letter_code
_entity_poly.pdbx_strand_id
1 'polypeptide(L)'
;AVNIADGRYTYHRFPADLARQEIYQYTLMPTHIFAPFSPEELSDARLAEPFPFTKGAKLLKVPVLERSPMYLNYGPGALLESDTRLYDLETDPGQTRPVTDAAQEARLIG
;
A
#
# COMPACT_ATOMS: atom_id res chain seq x y z
N ALA A 1 -3.05 0.60 -2.54
CA ALA A 1 -4.41 1.15 -2.71
C ALA A 1 -4.91 1.69 -1.39
N VAL A 2 -5.80 2.67 -1.42
CA VAL A 2 -6.69 3.02 -0.30
C VAL A 2 -8.06 2.48 -0.67
N ASN A 3 -8.62 1.63 0.20
CA ASN A 3 -9.95 1.06 0.00
C ASN A 3 -10.93 1.78 0.92
N ILE A 4 -12.03 2.26 0.36
CA ILE A 4 -13.10 2.97 1.06
C ILE A 4 -14.38 2.15 0.90
N ALA A 5 -15.11 1.94 1.98
CA ALA A 5 -16.42 1.30 1.97
C ALA A 5 -17.37 2.13 2.84
N ASP A 6 -18.44 2.67 2.25
CA ASP A 6 -19.41 3.53 2.97
C ASP A 6 -20.77 2.85 3.19
N GLY A 7 -20.84 1.55 2.90
CA GLY A 7 -22.06 0.73 2.99
C GLY A 7 -22.86 0.67 1.70
N ARG A 8 -22.72 1.65 0.78
CA ARG A 8 -23.30 1.59 -0.56
C ARG A 8 -22.26 1.36 -1.63
N TYR A 9 -21.12 2.05 -1.56
CA TYR A 9 -20.04 1.94 -2.52
C TYR A 9 -18.80 1.31 -1.90
N THR A 10 -18.07 0.53 -2.69
CA THR A 10 -16.65 0.23 -2.43
C THR A 10 -15.80 0.93 -3.47
N TYR A 11 -14.75 1.62 -3.01
CA TYR A 11 -13.84 2.37 -3.85
C TYR A 11 -12.41 1.93 -3.57
N HIS A 12 -11.80 1.28 -4.55
CA HIS A 12 -10.41 0.84 -4.53
C HIS A 12 -9.59 1.90 -5.26
N ARG A 13 -9.04 2.86 -4.52
CA ARG A 13 -8.27 3.96 -5.07
C ARG A 13 -6.80 3.60 -5.14
N PHE A 14 -6.27 3.51 -6.34
CA PHE A 14 -4.85 3.26 -6.59
C PHE A 14 -4.12 4.57 -6.92
N PRO A 15 -2.81 4.67 -6.61
CA PRO A 15 -1.98 5.75 -7.13
C PRO A 15 -1.91 5.67 -8.67
N ALA A 16 -1.72 6.81 -9.32
CA ALA A 16 -1.66 6.87 -10.79
C ALA A 16 -0.49 6.06 -11.39
N ASP A 17 0.62 5.96 -10.65
CA ASP A 17 1.75 5.11 -11.01
C ASP A 17 2.24 4.40 -9.75
N LEU A 18 1.99 3.10 -9.68
CA LEU A 18 2.35 2.26 -8.55
C LEU A 18 3.87 2.02 -8.45
N ALA A 19 4.57 1.99 -9.59
CA ALA A 19 6.01 1.75 -9.65
C ALA A 19 6.83 2.96 -9.15
N ARG A 20 6.25 4.17 -9.23
CA ARG A 20 6.87 5.40 -8.72
C ARG A 20 6.58 5.69 -7.25
N GLN A 21 5.82 4.84 -6.57
CA GLN A 21 5.53 5.08 -5.15
C GLN A 21 6.72 4.72 -4.27
N GLU A 22 7.10 5.66 -3.41
CA GLU A 22 8.08 5.38 -2.36
C GLU A 22 7.44 4.57 -1.24
N ILE A 23 7.78 3.28 -1.17
CA ILE A 23 7.30 2.38 -0.13
C ILE A 23 8.47 2.01 0.78
N TYR A 24 8.18 1.89 2.08
CA TYR A 24 9.17 1.58 3.10
C TYR A 24 8.69 0.49 4.05
N GLN A 25 9.63 -0.33 4.51
CA GLN A 25 9.47 -1.23 5.64
C GLN A 25 9.95 -0.54 6.91
N TYR A 26 9.18 -0.69 8.00
CA TYR A 26 9.52 -0.14 9.31
C TYR A 26 9.70 -1.28 10.31
N THR A 27 10.90 -1.42 10.87
CA THR A 27 11.24 -2.57 11.72
C THR A 27 12.26 -2.23 12.81
N LEU A 28 12.27 -2.99 13.90
CA LEU A 28 13.35 -3.02 14.88
C LEU A 28 14.40 -4.11 14.58
N MET A 29 14.06 -5.07 13.71
CA MET A 29 14.90 -6.20 13.34
C MET A 29 15.16 -6.16 11.83
N PRO A 30 16.42 -6.06 11.38
CA PRO A 30 16.75 -5.89 9.97
C PRO A 30 16.65 -7.22 9.19
N THR A 31 15.45 -7.79 9.15
CA THR A 31 15.12 -9.00 8.39
C THR A 31 13.73 -8.88 7.76
N HIS A 32 13.55 -9.51 6.60
CA HIS A 32 12.24 -9.93 6.13
C HIS A 32 11.78 -11.19 6.91
N ILE A 33 10.59 -11.72 6.56
CA ILE A 33 10.03 -12.93 7.17
C ILE A 33 10.97 -14.14 7.02
N PHE A 34 11.60 -14.32 5.85
CA PHE A 34 12.38 -15.53 5.52
C PHE A 34 13.87 -15.28 5.27
N ALA A 35 14.34 -14.04 5.28
CA ALA A 35 15.73 -13.71 4.99
C ALA A 35 16.13 -12.35 5.60
N PRO A 36 17.43 -12.11 5.88
CA PRO A 36 17.94 -10.78 6.19
C PRO A 36 17.72 -9.79 5.02
N PHE A 37 17.74 -8.49 5.32
CA PHE A 37 17.84 -7.48 4.25
C PHE A 37 19.17 -7.60 3.50
N SER A 38 19.15 -7.30 2.21
CA SER A 38 20.38 -7.17 1.43
C SER A 38 21.16 -5.89 1.80
N PRO A 39 22.48 -5.84 1.57
CA PRO A 39 23.25 -4.62 1.74
C PRO A 39 22.74 -3.43 0.91
N GLU A 40 22.16 -3.69 -0.25
CA GLU A 40 21.58 -2.68 -1.14
C GLU A 40 20.32 -2.04 -0.53
N GLU A 41 19.46 -2.82 0.13
CA GLU A 41 18.30 -2.27 0.84
C GLU A 41 18.74 -1.44 2.05
N LEU A 42 19.78 -1.89 2.76
CA LEU A 42 20.26 -1.24 3.97
C LEU A 42 21.08 0.03 3.72
N SER A 43 21.69 0.21 2.54
CA SER A 43 22.49 1.41 2.23
C SER A 43 21.67 2.70 2.31
N ASP A 44 20.40 2.63 1.92
CA ASP A 44 19.46 3.75 1.98
C ASP A 44 18.49 3.71 3.16
N ALA A 45 18.71 2.81 4.13
CA ALA A 45 17.94 2.80 5.35
C ALA A 45 18.24 4.01 6.24
N ARG A 46 17.22 4.52 6.93
CA ARG A 46 17.30 5.66 7.87
C ARG A 46 16.53 5.34 9.14
N LEU A 47 16.75 6.08 10.22
CA LEU A 47 15.87 6.02 11.39
C LEU A 47 14.65 6.90 11.15
N ALA A 48 13.46 6.35 11.33
CA ALA A 48 12.23 7.13 11.40
C ALA A 48 12.02 7.68 12.81
N GLU A 49 11.32 8.81 12.89
CA GLU A 49 10.77 9.26 14.16
C GLU A 49 9.74 8.26 14.69
N PRO A 50 9.54 8.17 16.02
CA PRO A 50 8.59 7.23 16.60
C PRO A 50 7.17 7.47 16.09
N PHE A 51 6.45 6.39 15.77
CA PHE A 51 5.02 6.46 15.52
C PHE A 51 4.24 6.45 16.84
N PRO A 52 2.96 6.89 16.86
CA PRO A 52 2.16 6.91 18.08
C PRO A 52 2.10 5.55 18.81
N PHE A 53 2.15 4.45 18.06
CA PHE A 53 2.07 3.09 18.60
C PHE A 53 3.44 2.49 18.99
N THR A 54 4.56 3.13 18.67
CA THR A 54 5.90 2.58 18.96
C THR A 54 6.43 2.94 20.35
N LYS A 55 5.62 3.61 21.18
CA LYS A 55 5.95 3.96 22.59
C LYS A 55 7.30 4.69 22.73
N GLY A 56 7.63 5.56 21.77
CA GLY A 56 8.87 6.34 21.74
C GLY A 56 10.06 5.62 21.11
N ALA A 57 9.95 4.35 20.73
CA ALA A 57 11.02 3.66 20.00
C ALA A 57 11.10 4.16 18.54
N LYS A 58 12.32 4.44 18.08
CA LYS A 58 12.62 4.69 16.67
C LYS A 58 12.70 3.36 15.91
N LEU A 59 12.28 3.38 14.64
CA LEU A 59 12.32 2.23 13.75
C LEU A 59 13.31 2.45 12.62
N LEU A 60 13.90 1.36 12.13
CA LEU A 60 14.61 1.37 10.86
C LEU A 60 13.58 1.50 9.73
N LYS A 61 13.69 2.55 8.94
CA LYS A 61 12.94 2.80 7.70
C LYS A 61 13.79 2.35 6.53
N VAL A 62 13.42 1.25 5.89
CA VAL A 62 14.16 0.63 4.78
C VAL A 62 13.34 0.79 3.50
N PRO A 63 13.88 1.37 2.41
CA PRO A 63 13.17 1.48 1.14
C PRO A 63 12.90 0.08 0.55
N VAL A 64 11.76 -0.04 -0.13
CA VAL A 64 11.44 -1.24 -0.90
C VAL A 64 11.90 -1.00 -2.33
N LEU A 65 12.91 -1.75 -2.76
CA LEU A 65 13.45 -1.71 -4.11
C LEU A 65 12.76 -2.77 -4.97
N GLU A 66 12.79 -2.63 -6.30
CA GLU A 66 12.24 -3.65 -7.21
C GLU A 66 12.87 -5.03 -6.98
N ARG A 67 14.15 -5.06 -6.60
CA ARG A 67 14.91 -6.27 -6.29
C ARG A 67 14.75 -6.77 -4.86
N SER A 68 14.05 -6.03 -4.00
CA SER A 68 13.78 -6.46 -2.63
C SER A 68 12.97 -7.76 -2.62
N PRO A 69 13.29 -8.74 -1.76
CA PRO A 69 12.45 -9.92 -1.56
C PRO A 69 10.99 -9.56 -1.27
N MET A 70 10.74 -8.44 -0.60
CA MET A 70 9.37 -7.99 -0.33
C MET A 70 8.61 -7.54 -1.58
N TYR A 71 9.27 -7.01 -2.63
CA TYR A 71 8.62 -6.34 -3.75
C TYR A 71 7.60 -7.21 -4.49
N LEU A 72 7.98 -8.44 -4.82
CA LEU A 72 7.12 -9.40 -5.53
C LEU A 72 6.21 -10.23 -4.61
N ASN A 73 6.48 -10.25 -3.30
CA ASN A 73 5.71 -11.06 -2.36
C ASN A 73 4.61 -10.27 -1.63
N TYR A 74 4.93 -9.04 -1.21
CA TYR A 74 4.06 -8.19 -0.39
C TYR A 74 4.12 -6.71 -0.77
N GLY A 75 4.85 -6.37 -1.84
CA GLY A 75 5.07 -5.00 -2.31
C GLY A 75 4.31 -4.67 -3.60
N PRO A 76 4.67 -3.56 -4.26
CA PRO A 76 4.03 -3.11 -5.51
C PRO A 76 3.92 -4.19 -6.59
N GLY A 77 4.98 -4.99 -6.77
CA GLY A 77 5.03 -6.03 -7.80
C GLY A 77 4.13 -7.24 -7.52
N ALA A 78 3.58 -7.37 -6.30
CA ALA A 78 2.67 -8.45 -5.92
C ALA A 78 1.20 -8.12 -6.21
N LEU A 79 0.87 -6.87 -6.54
CA LEU A 79 -0.52 -6.44 -6.72
C LEU A 79 -1.05 -6.94 -8.08
N LEU A 80 -2.05 -7.83 -8.03
CA LEU A 80 -2.77 -8.33 -9.22
C LEU A 80 -3.55 -7.23 -9.94
N GLU A 81 -3.88 -6.17 -9.22
CA GLU A 81 -4.68 -5.06 -9.69
C GLU A 81 -3.98 -3.74 -9.37
N SER A 82 -3.96 -2.81 -10.32
CA SER A 82 -3.37 -1.48 -10.16
C SER A 82 -4.30 -0.34 -10.56
N ASP A 83 -5.52 -0.65 -11.00
CA ASP A 83 -6.46 0.35 -11.49
C ASP A 83 -7.42 0.79 -10.40
N THR A 84 -7.78 2.07 -10.42
CA THR A 84 -8.83 2.59 -9.56
C THR A 84 -10.19 2.06 -10.00
N ARG A 85 -10.99 1.53 -9.05
CA ARG A 85 -12.32 0.96 -9.31
C ARG A 85 -13.33 1.38 -8.26
N LEU A 86 -14.54 1.69 -8.70
CA LEU A 86 -15.69 2.01 -7.86
C LEU A 86 -16.79 0.96 -8.14
N TYR A 87 -17.47 0.47 -7.11
CA TYR A 87 -18.58 -0.48 -7.23
C TYR A 87 -19.77 0.02 -6.42
N ASP A 88 -20.99 -0.12 -6.96
CA ASP A 88 -22.23 0.09 -6.22
C ASP A 88 -22.74 -1.26 -5.68
N LEU A 89 -22.58 -1.49 -4.38
CA LEU A 89 -22.95 -2.74 -3.71
C LEU A 89 -24.46 -2.99 -3.72
N GLU A 90 -25.30 -1.98 -3.93
CA GLU A 90 -26.75 -2.16 -4.04
C GLU A 90 -27.10 -2.95 -5.30
N THR A 91 -26.39 -2.70 -6.39
CA THR A 91 -26.65 -3.30 -7.71
C THR A 91 -25.65 -4.39 -8.08
N ASP A 92 -24.46 -4.39 -7.47
CA ASP A 92 -23.39 -5.36 -7.67
C ASP A 92 -22.73 -5.74 -6.32
N PRO A 93 -23.43 -6.51 -5.45
CA PRO A 93 -22.85 -6.97 -4.18
C PRO A 93 -21.56 -7.78 -4.33
N GLY A 94 -21.34 -8.37 -5.52
CA GLY A 94 -20.17 -9.19 -5.84
C GLY A 94 -18.95 -8.40 -6.33
N GLN A 95 -19.06 -7.07 -6.54
CA GLN A 95 -17.99 -6.21 -7.05
C GLN A 95 -17.39 -6.72 -8.37
N THR A 96 -18.25 -7.19 -9.27
CA THR A 96 -17.89 -7.76 -10.57
C THR A 96 -17.93 -6.76 -11.72
N ARG A 97 -18.60 -5.62 -11.54
CA ARG A 97 -18.91 -4.63 -12.57
C ARG A 97 -18.59 -3.23 -12.06
N PRO A 98 -17.34 -2.74 -12.23
CA PRO A 98 -16.98 -1.41 -11.79
C PRO A 98 -17.78 -0.34 -12.54
N VAL A 99 -18.08 0.76 -11.86
CA VAL A 99 -18.79 1.93 -12.39
C VAL A 99 -17.85 3.13 -12.46
N THR A 100 -18.16 4.07 -13.36
CA THR A 100 -17.48 5.37 -13.44
C THR A 100 -18.46 6.45 -12.99
N ASP A 101 -18.21 7.03 -11.82
CA ASP A 101 -19.03 8.10 -11.25
C ASP A 101 -18.15 9.11 -10.50
N ALA A 102 -17.75 10.17 -11.21
CA ALA A 102 -16.86 11.19 -10.67
C ALA A 102 -17.43 11.90 -9.44
N ALA A 103 -18.75 12.01 -9.32
CA ALA A 103 -19.39 12.65 -8.17
C ALA A 103 -19.25 11.76 -6.92
N GLN A 104 -19.43 10.45 -7.06
CA GLN A 104 -19.21 9.51 -5.96
C GLN A 104 -17.73 9.38 -5.60
N GLU A 105 -16.83 9.34 -6.58
CA GLU A 105 -15.39 9.33 -6.32
C GLU A 105 -14.96 10.57 -5.52
N ALA A 106 -15.40 11.77 -5.94
CA ALA A 106 -15.11 13.01 -5.23
C ALA A 106 -15.67 13.03 -3.80
N ARG A 107 -16.90 12.52 -3.60
CA ARG A 107 -17.50 12.42 -2.26
C ARG A 107 -16.72 11.48 -1.34
N LEU A 108 -16.21 10.36 -1.87
CA LEU A 108 -15.53 9.33 -1.09
C LEU A 108 -14.11 9.73 -0.67
N ILE A 109 -13.43 10.59 -1.43
CA ILE A 109 -12.09 11.07 -1.07
C ILE A 109 -12.09 12.16 0.02
N GLY A 110 -13.24 12.77 0.32
CA GLY A 110 -13.38 13.84 1.31
C GLY A 110 -13.16 15.23 0.72
#